data_AF-A0A534U4G7-F1
#
_entry.id   AF-A0A534U4G7-F1
#
_cell.length_a   1.000
_cell.length_b   1.000
_cell.length_c   1.000
_cell.angle_alpha   90.00
_cell.angle_beta   90.00
_cell.angle_gamma   90.00
#
_symmetry.space_group_name_H-M   'P 1'
#
loop_
_entity.id
_entity.type
_entity.pdbx_description
1 polymer ?
#
loop_
_entity_poly.entity_id
_entity_poly.type
_entity_poly.pdbx_seq_one_letter_code
_entity_poly.pdbx_strand_id
1 'polypeptide(L)'
;MNKRILASLKRGGVYAVVDHSAKDGSGNEANKTLHRIDKAQVIKEVGDAGFKLAKEGNMLRKPEDTRDFNVNKERNKDDRFVLAFEKP
;
A
#
# COMPACT_ATOMS: atom_id res chain seq x y z
N MET A 1 5.91 9.28 9.22
CA MET A 1 4.87 9.97 8.42
C MET A 1 3.46 9.68 8.94
N ASN A 2 3.03 8.41 9.01
CA ASN A 2 1.66 7.99 9.35
C ASN A 2 1.06 8.65 10.61
N LYS A 3 1.81 8.75 11.73
CA LYS A 3 1.33 9.42 12.95
C LYS A 3 0.97 10.91 12.74
N ARG A 4 1.68 11.61 11.86
CA ARG A 4 1.37 13.02 11.53
C ARG A 4 0.07 13.12 10.73
N ILE A 5 -0.17 12.19 9.82
CA ILE A 5 -1.43 12.09 9.06
C ILE A 5 -2.59 11.75 10.00
N LEU A 6 -2.40 10.81 10.94
CA LEU A 6 -3.42 10.50 11.95
C LEU A 6 -3.77 11.74 12.79
N ALA A 7 -2.76 12.52 13.19
CA ALA A 7 -2.96 13.73 13.97
C ALA A 7 -3.75 14.82 13.20
N SER A 8 -3.63 14.88 11.87
CA SER A 8 -4.31 15.89 11.06
C SER A 8 -5.76 15.54 10.70
N LEU A 9 -6.18 14.28 10.86
CA LEU A 9 -7.54 13.84 10.53
C LEU A 9 -8.51 13.99 11.72
N LYS A 10 -9.78 14.23 11.42
CA LYS A 10 -10.87 14.07 12.39
C LYS A 10 -11.18 12.58 12.61
N ARG A 11 -11.87 12.24 13.69
CA ARG A 11 -12.42 10.89 13.90
C ARG A 11 -13.35 10.52 12.74
N GLY A 12 -13.23 9.29 12.23
CA GLY A 12 -13.88 8.85 10.99
C GLY A 12 -13.21 9.33 9.70
N GLY A 13 -12.11 10.08 9.81
CA GLY A 13 -11.35 10.54 8.65
C GLY A 13 -10.63 9.40 7.94
N VAL A 14 -10.63 9.41 6.61
CA VAL A 14 -10.06 8.36 5.78
C VAL A 14 -8.65 8.73 5.31
N TYR A 15 -7.71 7.80 5.48
CA TYR A 15 -6.40 7.81 4.87
C TYR A 15 -6.33 6.69 3.83
N ALA A 16 -6.29 7.05 2.54
CA ALA A 16 -6.18 6.09 1.45
C ALA A 16 -4.72 5.94 0.98
N VAL A 17 -4.30 4.71 0.71
CA VAL A 17 -2.98 4.37 0.18
C VAL A 17 -3.14 3.56 -1.10
N VAL A 18 -2.40 3.95 -2.13
CA VAL A 18 -2.29 3.24 -3.40
C VAL A 18 -0.81 3.05 -3.69
N ASP A 19 -0.38 1.82 -3.91
CA ASP A 19 1.02 1.52 -4.17
C ASP A 19 1.21 0.28 -5.06
N HIS A 20 2.41 0.14 -5.60
CA HIS A 20 2.86 -0.94 -6.45
C HIS A 20 3.04 -2.23 -5.64
N SER A 21 2.25 -3.25 -5.93
CA SER A 21 2.24 -4.49 -5.16
C SER A 21 3.53 -5.27 -5.39
N ALA A 22 4.27 -5.53 -4.32
CA ALA A 22 5.32 -6.54 -4.32
C ALA A 22 4.74 -7.94 -4.14
N LYS A 23 5.61 -8.96 -4.23
CA LYS A 23 5.29 -10.32 -3.82
C LYS A 23 5.07 -10.37 -2.30
N ASP A 24 4.10 -11.15 -1.87
CA ASP A 24 3.77 -11.30 -0.46
C ASP A 24 4.99 -11.86 0.29
N GLY A 25 5.33 -11.26 1.43
CA GLY A 25 6.49 -11.64 2.22
C GLY A 25 7.83 -11.10 1.71
N SER A 26 7.85 -10.24 0.67
CA SER A 26 9.10 -9.62 0.19
C SER A 26 9.72 -8.62 1.17
N GLY A 27 8.96 -8.20 2.19
CA GLY A 27 9.34 -7.14 3.11
C GLY A 27 9.83 -5.88 2.37
N ASN A 28 10.90 -5.30 2.87
CA ASN A 28 11.47 -4.04 2.35
C ASN A 28 12.39 -4.20 1.12
N GLU A 29 12.73 -5.41 0.70
CA GLU A 29 13.73 -5.62 -0.34
C GLU A 29 13.23 -5.21 -1.73
N ALA A 30 11.96 -5.48 -2.04
CA ALA A 30 11.33 -5.14 -3.31
C ALA A 30 11.25 -3.62 -3.54
N ASN A 31 11.23 -2.81 -2.47
CA ASN A 31 11.16 -1.36 -2.58
C ASN A 31 12.44 -0.81 -3.23
N LYS A 32 13.60 -1.31 -2.79
CA LYS A 32 14.91 -0.83 -3.26
C LYS A 32 15.20 -1.17 -4.71
N THR A 33 14.72 -2.32 -5.18
CA THR A 33 15.10 -2.87 -6.49
C THR A 33 14.02 -2.74 -7.54
N LEU A 34 12.75 -2.94 -7.15
CA LEU A 34 11.61 -2.99 -8.07
C LEU A 34 10.69 -1.76 -7.96
N HIS A 35 10.90 -0.91 -6.94
CA HIS A 35 9.98 0.18 -6.59
C HIS A 35 8.56 -0.33 -6.29
N ARG A 36 8.51 -1.43 -5.52
CA ARG A 36 7.28 -2.12 -5.09
C ARG A 36 7.30 -2.32 -3.57
N ILE A 37 6.13 -2.45 -2.94
CA ILE A 37 6.01 -2.69 -1.51
C ILE A 37 5.02 -3.82 -1.19
N ASP A 38 5.30 -4.57 -0.13
CA ASP A 38 4.38 -5.59 0.36
C ASP A 38 3.16 -4.91 1.01
N LYS A 39 1.97 -5.30 0.55
CA LYS A 39 0.68 -4.82 1.07
C LYS A 39 0.56 -5.03 2.58
N ALA A 40 1.01 -6.19 3.08
CA ALA A 40 0.92 -6.53 4.50
C ALA A 40 1.80 -5.59 5.35
N GLN A 41 2.95 -5.17 4.82
CA GLN A 41 3.82 -4.22 5.49
C GLN A 41 3.15 -2.84 5.61
N VAL A 42 2.50 -2.36 4.55
CA VAL A 42 1.75 -1.10 4.59
C VAL A 42 0.61 -1.16 5.62
N ILE A 43 -0.17 -2.24 5.62
CA ILE A 43 -1.25 -2.43 6.60
C ILE A 43 -0.70 -2.39 8.03
N LYS A 44 0.43 -3.06 8.28
CA LYS A 44 1.09 -3.06 9.58
C LYS A 44 1.57 -1.67 9.99
N GLU A 45 2.33 -0.98 9.13
CA GLU A 45 2.90 0.34 9.45
C GLU A 45 1.85 1.43 9.64
N VAL A 46 0.73 1.36 8.91
CA VAL A 46 -0.38 2.30 9.06
C VAL A 46 -1.22 1.94 10.30
N GLY A 47 -1.41 0.65 10.57
CA GLY A 47 -2.06 0.15 11.79
C GLY A 47 -1.31 0.52 13.07
N ASP A 48 0.01 0.32 13.11
CA ASP A 48 0.91 0.68 14.23
C ASP A 48 0.89 2.19 14.52
N ALA A 49 0.50 3.01 13.54
CA ALA A 49 0.33 4.44 13.73
C ALA A 49 -0.99 4.81 14.45
N GLY A 50 -1.97 3.90 14.51
CA GLY A 50 -3.26 4.07 15.18
C GLY A 50 -4.49 4.06 14.26
N PHE A 51 -4.32 3.80 12.97
CA PHE A 51 -5.44 3.64 12.03
C PHE A 51 -6.03 2.23 12.06
N LYS A 52 -7.27 2.08 11.57
CA LYS A 52 -7.90 0.77 11.30
C LYS A 52 -8.10 0.59 9.81
N LEU A 53 -7.81 -0.60 9.28
CA LEU A 53 -8.14 -0.92 7.88
C LEU A 53 -9.67 -1.01 7.76
N ALA A 54 -10.25 -0.16 6.92
CA ALA A 54 -11.69 -0.09 6.72
C ALA A 54 -12.13 -0.81 5.45
N LYS A 55 -11.34 -0.70 4.37
CA LYS A 55 -11.69 -1.30 3.07
C LYS A 55 -10.46 -1.56 2.19
N GLU A 56 -10.55 -2.60 1.36
CA GLU A 56 -9.64 -2.83 0.23
C GLU A 56 -10.39 -2.66 -1.09
N GLY A 57 -9.73 -2.04 -2.07
CA GLY A 57 -10.24 -1.85 -3.42
C GLY A 57 -9.60 -2.81 -4.42
N ASN A 58 -10.37 -3.24 -5.42
CA ASN A 58 -9.92 -4.14 -6.48
C ASN A 58 -9.71 -3.45 -7.85
N MET A 59 -9.95 -2.15 -7.93
CA MET A 59 -9.99 -1.38 -9.19
C MET A 59 -8.64 -1.27 -9.94
N LEU A 60 -7.51 -1.49 -9.26
CA LEU A 60 -6.17 -1.44 -9.86
C LEU A 60 -5.44 -2.79 -9.84
N ARG A 61 -6.18 -3.87 -9.57
CA ARG A 61 -5.60 -5.21 -9.53
C ARG A 61 -5.32 -5.71 -10.94
N LYS A 62 -4.15 -6.32 -11.13
CA LYS A 62 -3.72 -6.94 -12.38
C LYS A 62 -3.19 -8.35 -12.10
N PRO A 63 -4.06 -9.39 -12.18
CA PRO A 63 -3.66 -10.77 -11.91
C PRO A 63 -2.52 -11.28 -12.80
N GLU A 64 -2.33 -10.67 -13.98
CA GLU A 64 -1.27 -10.99 -14.93
C GLU A 64 0.13 -10.44 -14.55
N ASP A 65 0.23 -9.58 -13.54
CA ASP A 65 1.52 -9.05 -13.08
C ASP A 65 2.32 -10.11 -12.30
N THR A 66 3.49 -10.46 -12.82
CA THR A 66 4.45 -11.39 -12.22
C THR A 66 5.18 -10.82 -10.99
N ARG A 67 5.09 -9.50 -10.76
CA ARG A 67 5.67 -8.77 -9.63
C ARG A 67 7.20 -8.92 -9.49
N ASP A 68 7.91 -9.06 -10.60
CA ASP A 68 9.37 -9.29 -10.65
C ASP A 68 10.17 -8.24 -11.46
N PHE A 69 9.50 -7.32 -12.15
CA PHE A 69 10.13 -6.20 -12.85
C PHE A 69 10.12 -4.88 -12.05
N ASN A 70 10.91 -3.91 -12.49
CA ASN A 70 10.90 -2.57 -11.90
C ASN A 70 9.84 -1.68 -12.58
N VAL A 71 8.88 -1.18 -11.81
CA VAL A 71 7.71 -0.44 -12.33
C VAL A 71 8.05 0.92 -12.95
N ASN A 72 9.21 1.49 -12.62
CA ASN A 72 9.69 2.72 -13.26
C ASN A 72 10.16 2.49 -14.69
N LYS A 73 10.63 1.27 -15.00
CA LYS A 73 11.08 0.85 -16.34
C LYS A 73 9.91 0.37 -17.19
N GLU A 74 8.99 -0.40 -16.59
CA GLU A 74 7.80 -0.92 -17.25
C GLU A 74 6.53 -0.34 -16.63
N ARG A 75 6.14 0.83 -17.13
CA ARG A 75 5.03 1.60 -16.57
C ARG A 75 3.67 1.02 -16.96
N ASN A 76 2.67 1.20 -16.09
CA ASN A 76 1.26 0.88 -16.32
C ASN A 76 0.94 -0.61 -16.54
N LYS A 77 1.88 -1.52 -16.29
CA LYS A 77 1.67 -2.98 -16.37
C LYS A 77 1.48 -3.63 -15.01
N ASP A 78 1.78 -2.89 -13.95
CA ASP A 78 1.88 -3.37 -12.59
C ASP A 78 0.53 -3.48 -11.88
N ASP A 79 0.44 -4.46 -10.99
CA ASP A 79 -0.61 -4.68 -10.02
C ASP A 79 -0.44 -3.70 -8.86
N ARG A 80 -1.51 -2.96 -8.53
CA ARG A 80 -1.53 -2.04 -7.41
C ARG A 80 -2.62 -2.42 -6.43
N PHE A 81 -2.32 -2.29 -5.15
CA PHE A 81 -3.35 -2.39 -4.12
C PHE A 81 -3.90 -1.01 -3.80
N VAL A 82 -5.15 -0.98 -3.35
CA VAL A 82 -5.83 0.23 -2.87
C VAL A 82 -6.38 -0.07 -1.49
N LEU A 83 -5.91 0.67 -0.48
CA LEU A 83 -6.30 0.49 0.90
C LEU A 83 -6.93 1.77 1.42
N ALA A 84 -8.02 1.66 2.16
CA ALA A 84 -8.63 2.75 2.90
C ALA A 84 -8.56 2.45 4.40
N PHE A 85 -7.93 3.34 5.14
CA PHE A 85 -7.82 3.29 6.58
C PHE A 85 -8.66 4.40 7.22
N GLU A 86 -9.25 4.12 8.36
CA GLU A 86 -10.05 5.08 9.13
C GLU A 86 -9.33 5.45 10.43
N LYS A 87 -9.37 6.74 10.77
CA LYS A 87 -9.02 7.19 12.12
C LYS A 87 -10.16 6.82 13.09
N PRO A 88 -9.91 5.95 14.09
CA PRO A 88 -10.92 5.51 15.04
C PRO A 88 -11.59 6.64 15.82
#